data_AF-A0A947A2I2-F1
#
_entry.id   AF-A0A947A2I2-F1
#
_cell.length_a   1.000
_cell.length_b   1.000
_cell.length_c   1.000
_cell.angle_alpha   90.00
_cell.angle_beta   90.00
_cell.angle_gamma   90.00
#
_symmetry.space_group_name_H-M   'P 1'
#
loop_
_entity.id
_entity.type
_entity.pdbx_description
1 polymer ?
#
loop_
_entity_poly.entity_id
_entity_poly.type
_entity_poly.pdbx_seq_one_letter_code
_entity_poly.pdbx_strand_id
1 'polypeptide(L)'
;METTNSPSLNYPQLFKKMREVGVHQKIDKGTEILREGQFVKVIPIVQKGLIKVYTRHEDRELLLYYIRPDESCIMSFSAGINNEPSQVFAITEEDTEALLLPIKEVQELVNDNPNGNRFFFQQYKSRYAELLDTIHHVLFSKMDTRLYKHLKDKARVKGENPLRMSHQQLASELGTVREVISRVMKKLEGEGLVRQVGNTIHVIEL
;
A
#
# COMPACT_ATOMS: atom_id res chain seq x y z
N MET A 1 12.35 -14.09 3.05
CA MET A 1 13.67 -13.56 2.67
C MET A 1 13.45 -12.68 1.44
N GLU A 2 12.99 -11.44 1.66
CA GLU A 2 12.95 -10.45 0.58
C GLU A 2 14.37 -9.88 0.47
N THR A 3 14.99 -10.05 -0.69
CA THR A 3 16.18 -9.30 -1.02
C THR A 3 15.82 -7.82 -1.02
N THR A 4 16.35 -7.08 -0.03
CA THR A 4 16.22 -5.62 0.08
C THR A 4 16.80 -4.98 -1.18
N ASN A 5 15.94 -4.74 -2.15
CA ASN A 5 16.28 -4.14 -3.42
C ASN A 5 16.36 -2.61 -3.23
N SER A 6 17.37 -2.16 -2.48
CA SER A 6 17.54 -0.75 -2.10
C SER A 6 17.70 0.12 -3.35
N PRO A 7 16.82 1.09 -3.61
CA PRO A 7 16.96 2.01 -4.74
C PRO A 7 18.32 2.70 -4.80
N SER A 8 18.96 2.99 -3.66
CA SER A 8 20.30 3.59 -3.63
C SER A 8 21.40 2.68 -4.21
N LEU A 9 21.27 1.35 -4.07
CA LEU A 9 22.19 0.38 -4.65
C LEU A 9 21.97 0.22 -6.17
N ASN A 10 20.72 0.36 -6.61
CA ASN A 10 20.36 0.26 -8.03
C ASN A 10 20.69 1.52 -8.84
N TYR A 11 20.72 2.69 -8.18
CA TYR A 11 20.99 3.99 -8.81
C TYR A 11 22.07 4.81 -8.09
N PRO A 12 23.30 4.29 -7.94
CA PRO A 12 24.32 4.92 -7.11
C PRO A 12 24.70 6.33 -7.59
N GLN A 13 24.78 6.55 -8.91
CA GLN A 13 25.10 7.86 -9.48
C GLN A 13 23.95 8.86 -9.33
N LEU A 14 22.69 8.40 -9.38
CA LEU A 14 21.54 9.25 -9.15
C LEU A 14 21.52 9.73 -7.69
N PHE A 15 21.71 8.82 -6.74
CA PHE A 15 21.75 9.16 -5.32
C PHE A 15 22.96 10.05 -4.98
N LYS A 16 24.07 9.91 -5.70
CA LYS A 16 25.19 10.87 -5.61
C LYS A 16 24.76 12.26 -6.05
N LYS A 17 24.15 12.41 -7.24
CA LYS A 17 23.66 13.70 -7.74
C LYS A 17 22.61 14.31 -6.81
N MET A 18 21.67 13.50 -6.30
CA MET A 18 20.70 13.94 -5.30
C MET A 18 21.38 14.53 -4.06
N ARG A 19 22.45 13.91 -3.54
CA ARG A 19 23.19 14.43 -2.39
C ARG A 19 23.93 15.74 -2.67
N GLU A 20 24.28 16.01 -3.92
CA GLU A 20 24.93 17.26 -4.33
C GLU A 20 23.94 18.44 -4.37
N VAL A 21 22.68 18.18 -4.74
CA VAL A 21 21.64 19.22 -4.88
C VAL A 21 20.67 19.30 -3.69
N GLY A 22 20.64 18.27 -2.85
CA GLY A 22 19.72 18.17 -1.71
C GLY A 22 20.34 18.59 -0.39
N VAL A 23 19.49 19.02 0.54
CA VAL A 23 19.87 19.39 1.90
C VAL A 23 19.61 18.22 2.84
N HIS A 24 20.65 17.78 3.55
CA HIS A 24 20.49 16.75 4.57
C HIS A 24 19.85 17.34 5.82
N GLN A 25 18.80 16.71 6.33
CA GLN A 25 18.10 17.13 7.53
C GLN A 25 17.82 15.96 8.46
N LYS A 26 18.03 16.21 9.75
CA LYS A 26 17.52 15.37 10.83
C LYS A 26 16.20 15.94 11.30
N ILE A 27 15.21 15.07 11.44
CA ILE A 27 13.83 15.42 11.78
C ILE A 27 13.41 14.54 12.95
N ASP A 28 13.07 15.17 14.07
CA ASP A 28 12.68 14.44 15.28
C ASP A 28 11.38 13.67 15.05
N LYS A 29 11.20 12.56 15.76
CA LYS A 29 9.94 11.80 15.80
C LYS A 29 8.74 12.70 16.15
N GLY A 30 7.60 12.47 15.48
CA GLY A 30 6.36 13.20 15.71
C GLY A 30 6.31 14.57 15.01
N THR A 31 7.31 14.90 14.20
CA THR A 31 7.32 16.13 13.41
C THR A 31 6.43 15.96 12.19
N GLU A 32 5.47 16.86 12.03
CA GLU A 32 4.65 16.93 10.84
C GLU A 32 5.43 17.62 9.71
N ILE A 33 5.67 16.88 8.63
CA ILE A 33 6.49 17.31 7.49
C ILE A 33 5.62 17.99 6.42
N LEU A 34 4.37 17.57 6.29
CA LEU A 34 3.45 18.06 5.26
C LEU A 34 2.02 18.06 5.78
N ARG A 35 1.27 19.11 5.43
CA ARG A 35 -0.17 19.23 5.65
C ARG A 35 -0.94 19.20 4.34
N GLU A 36 -2.19 18.76 4.40
CA GLU A 36 -3.14 18.99 3.32
C GLU A 36 -3.28 20.50 3.03
N GLY A 37 -3.43 20.87 1.76
CA GLY A 37 -3.50 22.25 1.30
C GLY A 37 -2.14 22.95 1.15
N GLN A 38 -1.07 22.37 1.70
CA GLN A 38 0.27 22.96 1.62
C GLN A 38 0.91 22.74 0.24
N PHE A 39 1.46 23.79 -0.36
CA PHE A 39 2.26 23.68 -1.57
C PHE A 39 3.62 23.04 -1.28
N VAL A 40 3.98 22.06 -2.09
CA VAL A 40 5.21 21.28 -1.91
C VAL A 40 6.38 21.97 -2.61
N LYS A 41 7.36 22.42 -1.82
CA LYS A 41 8.59 23.06 -2.32
C LYS A 41 9.80 22.14 -2.32
N VAL A 42 9.76 21.10 -1.47
CA VAL A 42 10.84 20.14 -1.27
C VAL A 42 10.29 18.73 -1.24
N ILE A 43 11.03 17.79 -1.82
CA ILE A 43 10.69 16.37 -1.87
C ILE A 43 11.69 15.61 -1.00
N PRO A 44 11.23 14.84 0.00
CA PRO A 44 12.13 14.06 0.82
C PRO A 44 12.53 12.75 0.14
N ILE A 45 13.80 12.38 0.29
CA ILE A 45 14.29 11.00 0.17
C ILE A 45 14.72 10.56 1.56
N VAL A 46 14.05 9.55 2.11
CA VAL A 46 14.38 9.05 3.46
C VAL A 46 15.69 8.27 3.38
N GLN A 47 16.65 8.58 4.25
CA GLN A 47 17.90 7.83 4.38
C GLN A 47 17.84 6.88 5.57
N LYS A 48 17.22 7.30 6.68
CA LYS A 48 16.91 6.50 7.86
C LYS A 48 15.63 6.99 8.52
N GLY A 49 14.97 6.11 9.28
CA GLY A 49 13.72 6.39 9.95
C GLY A 49 12.51 6.01 9.11
N LEU A 50 11.34 6.53 9.50
CA LEU A 50 10.06 6.15 8.94
C LEU A 50 9.10 7.34 8.96
N ILE A 51 8.47 7.61 7.82
CA ILE A 51 7.45 8.67 7.71
C ILE A 51 6.11 8.02 7.40
N LYS A 52 5.08 8.34 8.18
CA LYS A 52 3.68 7.98 7.94
C LYS A 52 3.03 9.00 7.03
N VAL A 53 2.41 8.54 5.94
CA VAL A 53 1.55 9.35 5.07
C VAL A 53 0.10 8.92 5.27
N TYR A 54 -0.77 9.89 5.52
CA TYR A 54 -2.16 9.64 5.89
C TYR A 54 -3.08 10.73 5.34
N THR A 55 -4.37 10.42 5.27
CA THR A 55 -5.44 11.40 5.07
C THR A 55 -6.29 11.52 6.33
N ARG A 56 -6.99 12.64 6.50
CA ARG A 56 -7.87 12.88 7.63
C ARG A 56 -9.25 13.28 7.11
N HIS A 57 -10.28 12.64 7.63
CA HIS A 57 -11.67 13.02 7.37
C HIS A 57 -12.38 13.14 8.71
N GLU A 58 -12.82 14.35 9.07
CA GLU A 58 -13.27 14.69 10.42
C GLU A 58 -12.19 14.32 11.46
N ASP A 59 -12.55 13.57 12.51
CA ASP A 59 -11.64 13.12 13.56
C ASP A 59 -10.99 11.75 13.25
N ARG A 60 -11.13 11.26 12.02
CA ARG A 60 -10.60 9.94 11.62
C ARG A 60 -9.39 10.10 10.73
N GLU A 61 -8.28 9.52 11.16
CA GLU A 61 -7.08 9.35 10.35
C GLU A 61 -7.12 8.01 9.61
N LEU A 62 -6.83 8.04 8.32
CA LEU A 62 -6.63 6.86 7.50
C LEU A 62 -5.18 6.82 7.01
N LEU A 63 -4.44 5.84 7.53
CA LEU A 63 -3.12 5.49 7.02
C LEU A 63 -3.21 5.15 5.52
N LEU A 64 -2.36 5.77 4.71
CA LEU A 64 -2.23 5.45 3.30
C LEU A 64 -1.03 4.54 3.06
N TYR A 65 0.16 4.96 3.53
CA TYR A 65 1.39 4.20 3.40
C TYR A 65 2.52 4.79 4.28
N TYR A 66 3.65 4.08 4.33
CA TYR A 66 4.89 4.58 4.93
C TYR A 66 5.96 4.85 3.89
N ILE A 67 6.76 5.90 4.10
CA ILE A 67 7.98 6.17 3.33
C ILE A 67 9.15 5.58 4.12
N ARG A 68 9.79 4.57 3.54
CA ARG A 68 10.93 3.84 4.12
C ARG A 68 12.26 4.39 3.59
N PRO A 69 13.41 3.97 4.14
CA PRO A 69 14.70 4.30 3.57
C PRO A 69 14.77 4.04 2.06
N ASP A 70 15.42 4.95 1.35
CA ASP A 70 15.54 5.06 -0.11
C ASP A 70 14.23 5.31 -0.88
N GLU A 71 13.12 5.56 -0.19
CA GLU A 71 11.85 5.92 -0.80
C GLU A 71 11.58 7.43 -0.74
N SER A 72 10.62 7.87 -1.56
CA SER A 72 10.14 9.24 -1.59
C SER A 72 8.62 9.32 -1.48
N CYS A 73 8.10 10.48 -1.11
CA CYS A 73 6.66 10.73 -1.16
C CYS A 73 6.21 11.03 -2.60
N ILE A 74 5.61 10.03 -3.26
CA ILE A 74 5.11 10.18 -4.64
C ILE A 74 3.99 11.22 -4.75
N MET A 75 3.15 11.33 -3.72
CA MET A 75 2.09 12.33 -3.71
C MET A 75 2.65 13.75 -3.60
N SER A 76 3.70 13.94 -2.79
CA SER A 76 4.42 15.22 -2.73
C SER A 76 5.10 15.54 -4.05
N PHE A 77 5.69 14.54 -4.69
CA PHE A 77 6.31 14.68 -6.02
C PHE A 77 5.28 15.12 -7.07
N SER A 78 4.14 14.44 -7.15
CA SER A 78 3.06 14.76 -8.09
C SER A 78 2.55 16.19 -7.86
N ALA A 79 2.22 16.54 -6.61
CA ALA A 79 1.75 17.87 -6.26
C ALA A 79 2.79 18.95 -6.57
N GLY A 80 4.06 18.71 -6.22
CA GLY A 80 5.16 19.64 -6.48
C GLY A 80 5.39 19.91 -7.96
N ILE A 81 5.40 18.87 -8.81
CA ILE A 81 5.61 19.04 -10.25
C ILE A 81 4.48 19.83 -10.90
N ASN A 82 3.23 19.57 -10.49
CA ASN A 82 2.06 20.24 -11.04
C ASN A 82 1.79 21.62 -10.40
N ASN A 83 2.58 22.03 -9.41
CA ASN A 83 2.31 23.20 -8.58
C ASN A 83 0.89 23.18 -8.00
N GLU A 84 0.52 22.04 -7.41
CA GLU A 84 -0.75 21.79 -6.76
C GLU A 84 -0.56 21.69 -5.23
N PRO A 85 -1.60 22.00 -4.44
CA PRO A 85 -1.56 21.76 -3.00
C PRO A 85 -1.54 20.26 -2.69
N SER A 86 -0.87 19.89 -1.59
CA SER A 86 -0.90 18.52 -1.09
C SER A 86 -2.31 18.06 -0.74
N GLN A 87 -2.61 16.80 -1.01
CA GLN A 87 -3.86 16.13 -0.63
C GLN A 87 -3.69 15.22 0.60
N VAL A 88 -2.49 15.20 1.20
CA VAL A 88 -2.14 14.29 2.30
C VAL A 88 -1.33 14.97 3.38
N PHE A 89 -1.34 14.35 4.55
CA PHE A 89 -0.48 14.66 5.67
C PHE A 89 0.72 13.71 5.70
N ALA A 90 1.84 14.19 6.24
CA ALA A 90 3.01 13.37 6.51
C ALA A 90 3.60 13.70 7.88
N ILE A 91 3.90 12.68 8.68
CA ILE A 91 4.50 12.81 10.02
C ILE A 91 5.60 11.76 10.24
N THR A 92 6.67 12.12 10.92
CA THR A 92 7.71 11.15 11.31
C THR A 92 7.23 10.21 12.42
N GLU A 93 7.37 8.90 12.22
CA GLU A 93 7.09 7.87 13.25
C GLU A 93 8.33 7.52 14.07
N GLU A 94 9.51 7.86 13.54
CA GLU A 94 10.84 7.68 14.12
C GLU A 94 11.69 8.92 13.85
N ASP A 95 12.77 9.11 14.61
CA ASP A 95 13.79 10.10 14.26
C ASP A 95 14.30 9.78 12.85
N THR A 96 14.16 10.75 11.96
CA THR A 96 14.31 10.56 10.51
C THR A 96 15.48 11.37 9.99
N GLU A 97 16.37 10.71 9.24
CA GLU A 97 17.38 11.37 8.42
C GLU A 97 16.86 11.39 6.99
N ALA A 98 16.69 12.58 6.41
CA ALA A 98 16.18 12.74 5.05
C ALA A 98 17.04 13.71 4.24
N LEU A 99 17.12 13.44 2.94
CA LEU A 99 17.64 14.34 1.95
C LEU A 99 16.48 15.10 1.31
N LEU A 100 16.42 16.41 1.53
CA LEU A 100 15.38 17.28 0.99
C LEU A 100 15.82 17.86 -0.34
N LEU A 101 15.14 17.47 -1.41
CA LEU A 101 15.40 17.92 -2.77
C LEU A 101 14.46 19.09 -3.13
N PRO A 102 14.97 20.26 -3.52
CA PRO A 102 14.13 21.32 -4.06
C PRO A 102 13.35 20.83 -5.28
N ILE A 103 12.09 21.23 -5.43
CA ILE A 103 11.22 20.71 -6.50
C ILE A 103 11.78 20.96 -7.91
N LYS A 104 12.50 22.07 -8.11
CA LYS A 104 13.16 22.39 -9.38
C LYS A 104 14.23 21.36 -9.76
N GLU A 105 15.07 21.00 -8.79
CA GLU A 105 16.10 19.97 -8.97
C GLU A 105 15.48 18.60 -9.27
N VAL A 106 14.35 18.29 -8.64
CA VAL A 106 13.60 17.04 -8.90
C VAL A 106 13.04 17.02 -10.32
N GLN A 107 12.49 18.14 -10.80
CA GLN A 107 12.01 18.27 -12.18
C GLN A 107 13.15 18.04 -13.19
N GLU A 108 14.31 18.68 -12.97
CA GLU A 108 15.50 18.47 -13.80
C GLU A 108 15.99 17.01 -13.76
N LEU A 109 16.00 16.39 -12.58
CA LEU A 109 16.36 14.97 -12.43
C LEU A 109 15.42 14.03 -13.19
N VAL A 110 14.14 14.35 -13.30
CA VAL A 110 13.16 13.51 -14.00
C VAL A 110 13.18 13.76 -15.51
N ASN A 111 13.39 15.00 -15.94
CA ASN A 111 13.37 15.38 -17.35
C ASN A 111 14.69 15.02 -18.07
N ASP A 112 15.82 15.24 -17.41
CA ASP A 112 17.13 15.18 -18.06
C ASP A 112 17.93 13.91 -17.72
N ASN A 113 17.41 13.05 -16.84
CA ASN A 113 18.09 11.82 -16.43
C ASN A 113 17.14 10.61 -16.49
N PRO A 114 17.36 9.66 -17.43
CA PRO A 114 16.57 8.44 -17.53
C PRO A 114 16.51 7.60 -16.25
N ASN A 115 17.57 7.63 -15.43
CA ASN A 115 17.58 6.95 -14.15
C ASN A 115 16.74 7.67 -13.10
N GLY A 116 16.71 9.01 -13.11
CA GLY A 116 15.82 9.80 -12.27
C GLY A 116 14.36 9.53 -12.60
N ASN A 117 14.01 9.57 -13.87
CA ASN A 117 12.69 9.19 -14.36
C ASN A 117 12.30 7.77 -13.92
N ARG A 118 13.17 6.79 -14.16
CA ARG A 118 12.94 5.38 -13.78
C ARG A 118 12.79 5.20 -12.27
N PHE A 119 13.58 5.91 -11.46
CA PHE A 119 13.49 5.88 -10.01
C PHE A 119 12.10 6.35 -9.55
N PHE A 120 11.66 7.55 -9.95
CA PHE A 120 10.34 8.05 -9.56
C PHE A 120 9.20 7.17 -10.10
N PHE A 121 9.34 6.59 -11.28
CA PHE A 121 8.37 5.63 -11.81
C PHE A 121 8.30 4.33 -11.00
N GLN A 122 9.42 3.83 -10.49
CA GLN A 122 9.44 2.68 -9.57
C GLN A 122 8.77 2.99 -8.24
N GLN A 123 9.02 4.18 -7.69
CA GLN A 123 8.34 4.64 -6.49
C GLN A 123 6.82 4.70 -6.71
N TYR A 124 6.37 5.24 -7.86
CA TYR A 124 4.96 5.26 -8.24
C TYR A 124 4.37 3.85 -8.34
N LYS A 125 5.07 2.93 -9.03
CA LYS A 125 4.64 1.53 -9.15
C LYS A 125 4.51 0.85 -7.79
N SER A 126 5.44 1.09 -6.86
CA SER A 126 5.38 0.57 -5.50
C SER A 126 4.14 1.08 -4.77
N ARG A 127 3.87 2.39 -4.80
CA ARG A 127 2.67 2.97 -4.16
C ARG A 127 1.37 2.46 -4.79
N TYR A 128 1.35 2.30 -6.12
CA TYR A 128 0.19 1.74 -6.82
C TYR A 128 -0.09 0.29 -6.41
N ALA A 129 0.96 -0.53 -6.24
CA ALA A 129 0.80 -1.90 -5.75
C ALA A 129 0.29 -1.96 -4.30
N GLU A 130 0.80 -1.10 -3.41
CA GLU A 130 0.31 -0.99 -2.02
C GLU A 130 -1.17 -0.56 -1.96
N LEU A 131 -1.58 0.38 -2.82
CA LEU A 131 -2.98 0.79 -2.94
C LEU A 131 -3.87 -0.36 -3.43
N LEU A 132 -3.45 -1.10 -4.46
CA LEU A 132 -4.19 -2.27 -4.94
C LEU A 132 -4.33 -3.34 -3.86
N ASP A 133 -3.27 -3.59 -3.08
CA ASP A 133 -3.32 -4.54 -1.99
C ASP A 133 -4.28 -4.07 -0.87
N THR A 134 -4.26 -2.78 -0.55
CA THR A 134 -5.22 -2.17 0.39
C THR A 134 -6.67 -2.32 -0.11
N ILE A 135 -6.94 -2.04 -1.39
CA ILE A 135 -8.26 -2.24 -2.00
C ILE A 135 -8.67 -3.70 -1.93
N HIS A 136 -7.76 -4.63 -2.23
CA HIS A 136 -8.01 -6.06 -2.08
C HIS A 136 -8.36 -6.40 -0.62
N HIS A 137 -7.61 -5.92 0.36
CA HIS A 137 -7.92 -6.13 1.77
C HIS A 137 -9.31 -5.59 2.15
N VAL A 138 -9.70 -4.41 1.69
CA VAL A 138 -11.03 -3.83 1.96
C VAL A 138 -12.15 -4.62 1.28
N LEU A 139 -11.98 -5.01 0.02
CA LEU A 139 -12.98 -5.81 -0.71
C LEU A 139 -13.14 -7.22 -0.12
N PHE A 140 -12.03 -7.84 0.30
CA PHE A 140 -12.02 -9.23 0.74
C PHE A 140 -12.21 -9.44 2.24
N SER A 141 -11.96 -8.43 3.08
CA SER A 141 -12.37 -8.41 4.50
C SER A 141 -13.89 -8.27 4.69
N LYS A 142 -14.64 -8.01 3.62
CA LYS A 142 -16.09 -8.23 3.58
C LYS A 142 -16.44 -9.56 2.89
N MET A 143 -15.56 -10.06 2.03
CA MET A 143 -15.80 -11.30 1.28
C MET A 143 -15.72 -12.53 2.18
N ASP A 144 -14.86 -12.55 3.20
CA ASP A 144 -14.88 -13.56 4.27
C ASP A 144 -16.25 -13.66 4.93
N THR A 145 -16.83 -12.53 5.35
CA THR A 145 -18.14 -12.46 5.99
C THR A 145 -19.24 -12.87 5.02
N ARG A 146 -19.20 -12.38 3.77
CA ARG A 146 -20.17 -12.73 2.73
C ARG A 146 -20.09 -14.20 2.35
N LEU A 147 -18.89 -14.75 2.16
CA LEU A 147 -18.67 -16.15 1.82
C LEU A 147 -19.11 -17.07 2.96
N TYR A 148 -18.70 -16.76 4.19
CA TYR A 148 -19.09 -17.56 5.35
C TYR A 148 -20.60 -17.55 5.57
N LYS A 149 -21.23 -16.36 5.51
CA LYS A 149 -22.69 -16.24 5.57
C LYS A 149 -23.37 -17.02 4.44
N HIS A 150 -22.89 -16.88 3.21
CA HIS A 150 -23.43 -17.61 2.06
C HIS A 150 -23.34 -19.13 2.22
N LEU A 151 -22.20 -19.65 2.72
CA LEU A 151 -22.04 -21.06 3.02
C LEU A 151 -23.00 -21.53 4.13
N LYS A 152 -23.16 -20.75 5.22
CA LYS A 152 -24.13 -21.05 6.28
C LYS A 152 -25.56 -21.06 5.77
N ASP A 153 -25.97 -20.02 5.06
CA ASP A 153 -27.33 -19.89 4.52
C ASP A 153 -27.62 -21.03 3.54
N LYS A 154 -26.65 -21.39 2.68
CA LYS A 154 -26.81 -22.48 1.72
C LYS A 154 -26.87 -23.85 2.39
N ALA A 155 -26.05 -24.10 3.40
CA ALA A 155 -26.11 -25.34 4.17
C ALA A 155 -27.44 -25.48 4.92
N ARG A 156 -27.97 -24.39 5.50
CA ARG A 156 -29.29 -24.34 6.14
C ARG A 156 -30.42 -24.58 5.14
N VAL A 157 -30.42 -23.90 3.99
CA VAL A 157 -31.47 -24.02 2.97
C VAL A 157 -31.49 -25.40 2.32
N LYS A 158 -30.33 -26.00 2.09
CA LYS A 158 -30.23 -27.35 1.50
C LYS A 158 -30.38 -28.48 2.52
N GLY A 159 -30.19 -28.19 3.81
CA GLY A 159 -30.06 -29.23 4.84
C GLY A 159 -28.81 -30.09 4.66
N GLU A 160 -27.77 -29.57 4.00
CA GLU A 160 -26.56 -30.31 3.61
C GLU A 160 -25.31 -29.66 4.20
N ASN A 161 -24.52 -30.43 4.96
CA ASN A 161 -23.18 -30.06 5.41
C ASN A 161 -22.36 -31.35 5.56
N PRO A 162 -21.33 -31.61 4.73
CA PRO A 162 -20.60 -30.64 3.89
C PRO A 162 -21.27 -30.31 2.55
N LEU A 163 -21.03 -29.08 2.07
CA LEU A 163 -21.44 -28.59 0.76
C LEU A 163 -20.48 -29.07 -0.32
N ARG A 164 -20.98 -29.63 -1.43
CA ARG A 164 -20.15 -29.99 -2.59
C ARG A 164 -20.14 -28.85 -3.60
N MET A 165 -19.09 -28.03 -3.56
CA MET A 165 -18.96 -26.84 -4.41
C MET A 165 -17.51 -26.55 -4.74
N SER A 166 -17.27 -26.08 -5.96
CA SER A 166 -15.96 -25.55 -6.37
C SER A 166 -15.83 -24.06 -6.04
N HIS A 167 -14.58 -23.60 -5.91
CA HIS A 167 -14.29 -22.17 -5.75
C HIS A 167 -14.76 -21.33 -6.94
N GLN A 168 -14.79 -21.90 -8.15
CA GLN A 168 -15.31 -21.21 -9.33
C GLN A 168 -16.82 -20.96 -9.20
N GLN A 169 -17.58 -21.94 -8.70
CA GLN A 169 -19.02 -21.78 -8.49
C GLN A 169 -19.31 -20.73 -7.41
N LEU A 170 -18.59 -20.79 -6.29
CA LEU A 170 -18.70 -19.77 -5.24
C LEU A 170 -18.35 -18.36 -5.76
N ALA A 171 -17.33 -18.27 -6.62
CA ALA A 171 -16.93 -17.00 -7.22
C ALA A 171 -18.06 -16.41 -8.07
N SER A 172 -18.67 -17.22 -8.93
CA SER A 172 -19.82 -16.81 -9.74
C SER A 172 -21.02 -16.39 -8.88
N GLU A 173 -21.34 -17.14 -7.84
CA GLU A 173 -22.49 -16.85 -6.95
C GLU A 173 -22.29 -15.57 -6.12
N LEU A 174 -21.05 -15.26 -5.73
CA LEU A 174 -20.71 -14.10 -4.91
C LEU A 174 -20.27 -12.88 -5.72
N GLY A 175 -20.23 -12.98 -7.05
CA GLY A 175 -19.80 -11.91 -7.96
C GLY A 175 -18.32 -11.55 -7.78
N THR A 176 -17.46 -12.56 -7.78
CA THR A 176 -15.99 -12.41 -7.63
C THR A 176 -15.23 -13.42 -8.51
N VAL A 177 -13.91 -13.53 -8.34
CA VAL A 177 -13.04 -14.45 -9.10
C VAL A 177 -12.55 -15.61 -8.22
N ARG A 178 -12.09 -16.70 -8.85
CA ARG A 178 -11.73 -17.95 -8.15
C ARG A 178 -10.56 -17.79 -7.18
N GLU A 179 -9.59 -16.97 -7.54
CA GLU A 179 -8.37 -16.69 -6.77
C GLU A 179 -8.75 -16.04 -5.44
N VAL A 180 -9.76 -15.18 -5.46
CA VAL A 180 -10.32 -14.53 -4.27
C VAL A 180 -10.94 -15.56 -3.33
N ILE A 181 -11.86 -16.38 -3.84
CA ILE A 181 -12.49 -17.42 -3.02
C ILE A 181 -11.44 -18.35 -2.42
N SER A 182 -10.42 -18.71 -3.19
CA SER A 182 -9.32 -19.57 -2.72
C SER A 182 -8.55 -18.94 -1.56
N ARG A 183 -8.27 -17.64 -1.62
CA ARG A 183 -7.61 -16.90 -0.54
C ARG A 183 -8.48 -16.80 0.72
N VAL A 184 -9.78 -16.49 0.54
CA VAL A 184 -10.73 -16.33 1.64
C VAL A 184 -11.03 -17.67 2.32
N MET A 185 -11.18 -18.76 1.56
CA MET A 185 -11.38 -20.11 2.10
C MET A 185 -10.20 -20.55 2.99
N LYS A 186 -8.96 -20.28 2.57
CA LYS A 186 -7.77 -20.55 3.40
C LYS A 186 -7.80 -19.78 4.72
N LYS A 187 -8.26 -18.52 4.68
CA LYS A 187 -8.42 -17.69 5.88
C LYS A 187 -9.47 -18.28 6.82
N LEU A 188 -10.68 -18.56 6.32
CA LEU A 188 -11.76 -19.15 7.11
C LEU A 188 -11.40 -20.52 7.70
N GLU A 189 -10.60 -21.31 6.98
CA GLU A 189 -10.08 -22.59 7.46
C GLU A 189 -9.02 -22.41 8.56
N GLY A 190 -8.13 -21.42 8.41
CA GLY A 190 -7.18 -21.03 9.46
C GLY A 190 -7.85 -20.48 10.72
N GLU A 191 -9.02 -19.85 10.59
CA GLU A 191 -9.86 -19.38 11.69
C GLU A 191 -10.76 -20.47 12.29
N GLY A 192 -10.74 -21.69 11.74
CA GLY A 192 -11.56 -22.80 12.23
C GLY A 192 -13.06 -22.66 11.95
N LEU A 193 -13.46 -21.79 11.02
CA LEU A 193 -14.87 -21.56 10.66
C LEU A 193 -15.38 -22.57 9.62
N VAL A 194 -14.49 -23.07 8.77
CA VAL A 194 -14.77 -24.08 7.74
C VAL A 194 -13.63 -25.10 7.66
N ARG A 195 -13.88 -26.25 7.03
CA ARG A 195 -12.86 -27.25 6.69
C ARG A 195 -13.05 -27.75 5.26
N GLN A 196 -11.97 -27.88 4.51
CA GLN A 196 -12.02 -28.31 3.11
C GLN A 196 -11.47 -29.73 2.93
N VAL A 197 -12.18 -30.57 2.16
CA VAL A 197 -11.72 -31.91 1.77
C VAL A 197 -12.03 -32.14 0.28
N GLY A 198 -11.03 -31.99 -0.59
CA GLY A 198 -11.25 -32.07 -2.04
C GLY A 198 -12.20 -30.97 -2.52
N ASN A 199 -13.34 -31.35 -3.12
CA ASN A 199 -14.39 -30.41 -3.57
C ASN A 199 -15.56 -30.28 -2.59
N THR A 200 -15.36 -30.64 -1.32
CA THR A 200 -16.37 -30.46 -0.27
C THR A 200 -15.90 -29.44 0.77
N ILE A 201 -16.85 -28.65 1.25
CA ILE A 201 -16.67 -27.58 2.22
C ILE A 201 -17.58 -27.86 3.41
N HIS A 202 -16.98 -28.12 4.56
CA HIS A 202 -17.69 -28.33 5.82
C HIS A 202 -17.75 -27.02 6.60
N VAL A 203 -18.94 -26.58 6.97
CA VAL A 203 -19.15 -25.39 7.82
C VAL A 203 -19.17 -25.86 9.28
N ILE A 204 -18.27 -25.32 10.11
CA ILE A 204 -18.05 -25.85 11.48
C ILE A 204 -19.22 -25.51 12.41
N GLU A 205 -19.76 -24.29 12.31
CA GLU A 205 -20.91 -23.84 13.10
C GLU A 205 -22.05 -23.34 12.21
N LEU A 206 -23.19 -24.04 12.24
CA LEU A 206 -24.38 -23.70 11.46
C LEU A 206 -25.30 -22.71 12.14
#